data_AF-A0A9E5R866-F1
#
_entry.id   AF-A0A9E5R866-F1
#
_cell.length_a   1.000
_cell.length_b   1.000
_cell.length_c   1.000
_cell.angle_alpha   90.00
_cell.angle_beta   90.00
_cell.angle_gamma   90.00
#
_symmetry.space_group_name_H-M   'P 1'
#
loop_
_entity.id
_entity.type
_entity.pdbx_description
1 polymer ?
#
loop_
_entity_poly.entity_id
_entity_poly.type
_entity_poly.pdbx_seq_one_letter_code
_entity_poly.pdbx_strand_id
1 'polypeptide(L)'
;MNAPSAVHRRTIGRQQVFDGRGIHTNAPSTLTISPRDQGDGIVLEMKGMDWPLLRLTASHAVAEESDRRTVMRGPEGQLFQQLEHVMAALAGARGGGRRG
;
A
#
# COMPACT_ATOMS: atom_id res chain seq x y z
N MET A 1 -3.70 -32.18 22.18
CA MET A 1 -4.34 -30.96 21.64
C MET A 1 -3.26 -30.17 20.91
N ASN A 2 -3.29 -30.09 19.59
CA ASN A 2 -2.30 -29.29 18.83
C ASN A 2 -2.72 -27.82 18.87
N ALA A 3 -1.82 -26.94 19.32
CA ALA A 3 -2.04 -25.51 19.26
C ALA A 3 -2.19 -25.07 17.78
N PRO A 4 -3.09 -24.13 17.46
CA PRO A 4 -3.17 -23.58 16.11
C PRO A 4 -1.83 -22.93 15.75
N SER A 5 -1.29 -23.28 14.57
CA SER A 5 -0.06 -22.66 14.05
C SER A 5 -0.25 -21.14 14.01
N ALA A 6 0.66 -20.39 14.65
CA ALA A 6 0.58 -18.94 14.70
C ALA A 6 0.50 -18.35 13.29
N VAL A 7 -0.46 -17.45 13.06
CA VAL A 7 -0.58 -16.74 11.79
C VAL A 7 0.63 -15.81 11.63
N HIS A 8 1.58 -16.19 10.78
CA HIS A 8 2.76 -15.37 10.50
C HIS A 8 2.39 -14.19 9.58
N ARG A 9 2.78 -12.97 9.99
CA ARG A 9 2.70 -11.79 9.14
C ARG A 9 3.65 -11.95 7.94
N ARG A 10 3.25 -11.42 6.79
CA ARG A 10 4.03 -11.51 5.54
C ARG A 10 4.42 -10.12 5.05
N THR A 11 5.61 -10.05 4.47
CA THR A 11 6.14 -8.91 3.72
C THR A 11 6.73 -9.41 2.41
N ILE A 12 7.04 -8.53 1.46
CA ILE A 12 7.68 -8.94 0.20
C ILE A 12 9.15 -9.28 0.43
N GLY A 13 9.72 -10.19 -0.37
CA GLY A 13 11.11 -10.63 -0.18
C GLY A 13 12.17 -9.65 -0.69
N ARG A 14 11.79 -8.72 -1.59
CA ARG A 14 12.68 -7.68 -2.13
C ARG A 14 11.87 -6.50 -2.63
N GLN A 15 12.52 -5.35 -2.78
CA GLN A 15 11.91 -4.17 -3.38
C GLN A 15 11.51 -4.43 -4.84
N GLN A 16 10.35 -3.91 -5.24
CA GLN A 16 9.84 -3.93 -6.61
C GLN A 16 9.49 -2.49 -7.02
N VAL A 17 9.82 -2.12 -8.24
CA VAL A 17 9.59 -0.78 -8.80
C VAL A 17 8.75 -0.92 -10.07
N PHE A 18 7.75 -0.05 -10.21
CA PHE A 18 6.85 0.00 -11.35
C PHE A 18 6.77 1.43 -11.86
N ASP A 19 6.93 1.62 -13.17
CA ASP A 19 6.71 2.90 -13.82
C ASP A 19 5.38 2.87 -14.58
N GLY A 20 4.68 4.00 -14.58
CA GLY A 20 3.39 4.11 -15.24
C GLY A 20 2.92 5.55 -15.33
N ARG A 21 1.60 5.69 -15.52
CA ARG A 21 0.92 6.98 -15.59
C ARG A 21 -0.32 6.97 -14.70
N GLY A 22 -0.59 8.09 -14.04
CA GLY A 22 -1.82 8.24 -13.26
C GLY A 22 -3.04 8.23 -14.18
N ILE A 23 -4.09 7.47 -13.84
CA ILE A 23 -5.24 7.28 -14.76
C ILE A 23 -5.94 8.62 -15.06
N HIS A 24 -6.00 9.52 -14.07
CA HIS A 24 -6.74 10.77 -14.17
C HIS A 24 -5.87 11.94 -14.62
N THR A 25 -4.57 11.90 -14.30
CA THR A 25 -3.65 13.00 -14.60
C THR A 25 -2.87 12.77 -15.88
N ASN A 26 -2.78 11.52 -16.34
CA ASN A 26 -1.88 11.05 -17.39
C ASN A 26 -0.39 11.39 -17.10
N ALA A 27 -0.05 11.84 -15.90
CA ALA A 27 1.28 12.24 -15.50
C ALA A 27 2.14 10.99 -15.21
N PRO A 28 3.45 11.01 -15.53
CA PRO A 28 4.36 9.95 -15.12
C PRO A 28 4.31 9.72 -13.62
N SER A 29 4.34 8.45 -13.20
CA SER A 29 4.36 8.04 -11.81
C SER A 29 5.20 6.78 -11.64
N THR A 30 5.91 6.71 -10.52
CA THR A 30 6.69 5.54 -10.11
C THR A 30 6.15 5.04 -8.78
N LEU A 31 5.82 3.75 -8.72
CA LEU A 31 5.43 3.05 -7.50
C LEU A 31 6.58 2.13 -7.06
N THR A 32 7.06 2.36 -5.85
CA THR A 32 8.02 1.46 -5.19
C THR A 32 7.34 0.73 -4.05
N ILE A 33 7.45 -0.60 -4.04
CA ILE A 33 6.99 -1.45 -2.94
C ILE A 33 8.22 -2.08 -2.32
N SER A 34 8.42 -1.86 -1.02
CA SER A 34 9.61 -2.33 -0.28
C SER A 34 9.22 -3.20 0.92
N PRO A 35 10.08 -4.16 1.33
CA PRO A 35 9.90 -4.89 2.58
C PRO A 35 9.81 -3.95 3.77
N ARG A 36 9.07 -4.37 4.79
CA ARG A 36 8.88 -3.66 6.06
C ARG A 36 8.86 -4.63 7.23
N ASP A 37 9.25 -4.11 8.39
CA ASP A 37 9.32 -4.85 9.64
C ASP A 37 7.92 -5.24 10.14
N GLN A 38 7.90 -6.23 11.03
CA GLN A 38 6.67 -6.72 11.63
C GLN A 38 6.09 -5.68 12.58
N GLY A 39 4.91 -5.13 12.27
CA GLY A 39 4.29 -4.11 13.15
C GLY A 39 3.52 -3.06 12.38
N ASP A 40 4.12 -2.63 11.27
CA ASP A 40 3.75 -1.39 10.59
C ASP A 40 2.44 -1.46 9.79
N GLY A 41 2.01 -2.66 9.40
CA GLY A 41 0.90 -2.83 8.46
C GLY A 41 1.31 -2.48 7.03
N ILE A 42 0.41 -1.87 6.26
CA ILE A 42 0.73 -1.31 4.94
C ILE A 42 0.93 0.18 5.10
N VAL A 43 2.09 0.66 4.69
CA VAL A 43 2.49 2.05 4.81
C VAL A 43 2.61 2.66 3.43
N LEU A 44 1.91 3.76 3.20
CA LEU A 44 1.96 4.54 1.98
C LEU A 44 2.94 5.68 2.18
N GLU A 45 3.85 5.83 1.23
CA GLU A 45 4.82 6.91 1.22
C GLU A 45 4.73 7.68 -0.10
N MET A 46 4.56 9.00 -0.01
CA MET A 46 4.60 9.89 -1.17
C MET A 46 5.84 10.78 -1.06
N LYS A 47 6.68 10.73 -2.08
CA LYS A 47 7.81 11.66 -2.22
C LYS A 47 7.43 12.71 -3.25
N GLY A 48 7.10 13.91 -2.78
CA GLY A 48 7.02 15.10 -3.63
C GLY A 48 8.42 15.58 -4.01
N MET A 49 8.53 16.39 -5.05
CA MET A 49 9.80 17.04 -5.42
C MET A 49 10.28 17.99 -4.32
N ASP A 50 9.33 18.65 -3.62
CA ASP A 50 9.60 19.67 -2.60
C ASP A 50 8.97 19.36 -1.23
N TRP A 51 8.38 18.16 -1.06
CA TRP A 51 7.58 17.82 0.12
C TRP A 51 8.32 16.76 0.92
N PRO A 52 8.24 16.78 2.27
CA PRO A 52 8.83 15.72 3.09
C PRO A 52 8.30 14.35 2.69
N LEU A 53 9.05 13.28 3.01
CA LEU A 53 8.55 11.91 2.82
C LEU A 53 7.35 11.73 3.75
N LEU A 54 6.16 11.63 3.17
CA LEU A 54 4.93 11.60 3.95
C LEU A 54 4.47 10.17 4.12
N ARG A 55 4.22 9.80 5.37
CA ARG A 55 3.91 8.42 5.75
C ARG A 55 2.47 8.31 6.24
N LEU A 56 1.74 7.37 5.68
CA LEU A 56 0.39 7.03 6.12
C LEU A 56 0.24 5.53 6.32
N THR A 57 -0.16 5.10 7.51
CA THR A 57 -0.59 3.71 7.72
C THR A 57 -1.98 3.54 7.13
N ALA A 58 -2.11 2.68 6.13
CA ALA A 58 -3.39 2.42 5.47
C ALA A 58 -4.38 1.82 6.48
N SER A 59 -5.47 2.56 6.75
CA SER A 59 -6.54 2.19 7.67
C SER A 59 -7.87 2.73 7.16
N HIS A 60 -8.97 2.05 7.49
CA HIS A 60 -10.32 2.56 7.20
C HIS A 60 -10.57 3.93 7.86
N ALA A 61 -9.90 4.22 8.98
CA ALA A 61 -10.05 5.49 9.70
C ALA A 61 -9.57 6.72 8.93
N VAL A 62 -8.75 6.53 7.88
CA VAL A 62 -8.18 7.60 7.05
C VAL A 62 -8.68 7.55 5.59
N ALA A 63 -9.64 6.67 5.31
CA ALA A 63 -10.30 6.58 4.01
C ALA A 63 -11.39 7.66 3.91
N GLU A 64 -11.43 8.35 2.78
CA GLU A 64 -12.49 9.32 2.46
C GLU A 64 -13.51 8.69 1.52
N GLU A 65 -14.79 9.03 1.70
CA GLU A 65 -15.80 8.78 0.68
C GLU A 65 -15.42 9.54 -0.60
N SER A 66 -15.36 8.83 -1.72
CA SER A 66 -15.07 9.45 -3.00
C SER A 66 -15.77 8.72 -4.13
N ASP A 67 -16.20 9.48 -5.15
CA ASP A 67 -16.80 8.88 -6.33
C ASP A 67 -15.75 8.06 -7.10
N ARG A 68 -16.00 6.74 -7.16
CA ARG A 68 -15.31 5.77 -8.03
C ARG A 68 -13.87 5.40 -7.67
N ARG A 69 -13.37 5.69 -6.47
CA ARG A 69 -12.01 5.29 -6.03
C ARG A 69 -11.84 5.30 -4.52
N THR A 70 -10.79 4.66 -4.02
CA THR A 70 -10.34 4.83 -2.63
C THR A 70 -9.35 5.99 -2.56
N VAL A 71 -9.69 7.00 -1.75
CA VAL A 71 -8.82 8.13 -1.44
C VAL A 71 -8.42 8.04 0.02
N MET A 72 -7.13 8.18 0.30
CA MET A 72 -6.64 8.38 1.66
C MET A 72 -5.98 9.74 1.76
N ARG A 73 -6.35 10.50 2.80
CA ARG A 73 -5.76 11.83 3.04
C ARG A 73 -4.62 11.73 4.05
N GLY A 74 -3.46 12.23 3.65
CA GLY A 74 -2.30 12.40 4.52
C GLY A 74 -2.48 13.56 5.52
N PRO A 75 -1.65 13.62 6.58
CA PRO A 75 -1.78 14.61 7.64
C PRO A 75 -1.63 16.07 7.19
N GLU A 76 -0.99 16.33 6.04
CA GLU A 76 -0.86 17.69 5.47
C GLU A 76 -1.72 17.88 4.22
N GLY A 77 -2.77 17.05 4.06
CA GLY A 77 -3.78 17.22 3.01
C GLY A 77 -3.51 16.50 1.69
N GLN A 78 -2.44 15.70 1.61
CA GLN A 78 -2.10 14.91 0.42
C GLN A 78 -3.16 13.88 0.11
N LEU A 79 -3.42 13.65 -1.17
CA LEU A 79 -4.36 12.63 -1.62
C LEU A 79 -3.61 11.45 -2.23
N PHE A 80 -3.65 10.31 -1.55
CA PHE A 80 -3.33 9.03 -2.15
C PHE A 80 -4.60 8.52 -2.83
N GLN A 81 -4.58 8.41 -4.16
CA GLN A 81 -5.76 8.05 -4.95
C GLN A 81 -5.55 6.70 -5.63
N GLN A 82 -6.65 6.02 -5.95
CA GLN A 82 -6.66 4.78 -6.74
C GLN A 82 -5.89 3.61 -6.10
N LEU A 83 -5.92 3.54 -4.78
CA LEU A 83 -5.20 2.51 -4.03
C LEU A 83 -5.88 1.14 -4.14
N GLU A 84 -7.15 1.08 -4.53
CA GLU A 84 -7.98 -0.12 -4.48
C GLU A 84 -7.38 -1.32 -5.21
N HIS A 85 -6.83 -1.14 -6.41
CA HIS A 85 -6.24 -2.24 -7.17
C HIS A 85 -4.94 -2.75 -6.55
N VAL A 86 -4.09 -1.85 -6.05
CA VAL A 86 -2.85 -2.21 -5.35
C VAL A 86 -3.18 -2.96 -4.06
N MET A 87 -4.12 -2.45 -3.28
CA MET A 87 -4.56 -3.08 -2.03
C MET A 87 -5.22 -4.44 -2.26
N ALA A 88 -6.03 -4.58 -3.31
CA ALA A 88 -6.63 -5.86 -3.70
C ALA A 88 -5.56 -6.89 -4.11
N ALA A 89 -4.55 -6.47 -4.88
CA ALA A 89 -3.44 -7.35 -5.26
C ALA A 89 -2.64 -7.81 -4.02
N LEU A 90 -2.34 -6.90 -3.09
CA LEU A 90 -1.67 -7.22 -1.83
C LEU A 90 -2.50 -8.19 -0.95
N ALA A 91 -3.82 -8.00 -0.90
CA ALA A 91 -4.73 -8.89 -0.20
C ALA A 91 -4.78 -10.28 -0.83
N GLY A 92 -4.84 -10.39 -2.16
CA GLY A 92 -4.82 -11.67 -2.88
C GLY A 92 -3.48 -12.41 -2.74
N ALA A 93 -2.36 -11.69 -2.77
CA ALA A 93 -1.03 -12.27 -2.61
C ALA A 93 -0.80 -12.90 -1.21
N ARG A 94 -1.55 -12.47 -0.18
CA ARG A 94 -1.52 -13.11 1.15
C ARG A 94 -1.97 -14.58 1.12
N GLY A 95 -2.73 -15.01 0.11
CA GLY A 95 -3.21 -16.39 -0.02
C GLY A 95 -2.18 -17.40 -0.56
N GLY A 96 -1.03 -16.95 -1.06
CA GLY A 96 -0.02 -17.82 -1.68
C GLY A 96 0.93 -18.45 -0.67
N GLY A 97 0.48 -19.43 0.11
CA GLY A 97 1.40 -20.40 0.69
C GLY A 97 1.85 -21.36 -0.40
N ARG A 98 3.11 -21.28 -0.87
CA ARG A 98 3.70 -22.43 -1.60
C ARG A 98 3.67 -23.60 -0.62
N ARG A 99 2.80 -24.58 -0.90
CA ARG A 99 3.01 -25.96 -0.43
C ARG A 99 4.22 -26.46 -1.20
N GLY A 100 5.36 -26.49 -0.52
CA GLY A 100 6.60 -27.10 -0.96
C GLY A 100 7.19 -27.82 0.23
#